data_AF-A0A317VIG0-F1
#
_entry.id   AF-A0A317VIG0-F1
#
_cell.length_a   1.000
_cell.length_b   1.000
_cell.length_c   1.000
_cell.angle_alpha   90.00
_cell.angle_beta   90.00
_cell.angle_gamma   90.00
#
_symmetry.space_group_name_H-M   'P 1'
#
loop_
_entity.id
_entity.type
_entity.pdbx_description
1 polymer ?
#
loop_
_entity_poly.entity_id
_entity_poly.type
_entity_poly.pdbx_seq_one_letter_code
_entity_poly.pdbx_strand_id
1 'polypeptide(L)'
;MAETSLILEKLPPPLILKCAELVDPISFLRFARACRPLWNMLRHNLNAQVKKHALPLQGYYDRFVIEEPDGTLRQRDPYDDGCSGPWELFDYDDNGDLVTKPDAMHNVFDDVMYSRFRIVRQYLRAGLDPNCYDIFGQRLLLFAGKTRQTRIMQLLLNYGANPNLPSCGFEGGVMDGLCKYYCFDVPKSVIRVLAPARAKCTETTFSHLCHHRNGAAIIKTAAEYGMNLRAAPYLCILAGKETPALLRVLLNRAPEILNVRNGQNKTALDCALDMCKSRNAVYLLKNGIELHPPTEKAESALTTAIEHDFTFVIEEILRRPELDDPDWKYEFARCLQLSYRKYKFYILKLLVQKVKSCNNLPAIQDFHLYESAVNPTI
;
A
#
# COMPACT_ATOMS: atom_id res chain seq x y z
N MET A 1 -21.31 43.54 -21.95
CA MET A 1 -20.96 42.93 -20.64
C MET A 1 -20.95 43.92 -19.47
N ALA A 2 -20.87 45.24 -19.68
CA ALA A 2 -20.89 46.22 -18.58
C ALA A 2 -22.31 46.50 -18.02
N GLU A 3 -23.36 46.46 -18.85
CA GLU A 3 -24.73 46.80 -18.40
C GLU A 3 -25.40 45.71 -17.55
N THR A 4 -25.13 44.42 -17.79
CA THR A 4 -25.72 43.31 -17.01
C THR A 4 -25.14 43.19 -15.60
N SER A 5 -23.87 43.61 -15.40
CA SER A 5 -23.24 43.72 -14.09
C SER A 5 -23.94 44.76 -13.19
N LEU A 6 -24.46 45.84 -13.79
CA LEU A 6 -25.07 46.95 -13.05
C LEU A 6 -26.48 46.65 -12.50
N ILE A 7 -27.17 45.62 -13.04
CA ILE A 7 -28.55 45.27 -12.67
C ILE A 7 -28.56 44.20 -11.56
N LEU A 8 -27.70 43.19 -11.67
CA LEU A 8 -27.62 42.10 -10.69
C LEU A 8 -27.05 42.57 -9.33
N GLU A 9 -26.19 43.59 -9.34
CA GLU A 9 -25.67 44.22 -8.11
C GLU A 9 -26.74 45.03 -7.34
N LYS A 10 -27.86 45.38 -7.99
CA LYS A 10 -28.97 46.12 -7.37
C LYS A 10 -30.05 45.21 -6.80
N LEU A 11 -30.00 43.90 -7.04
CA LEU A 11 -30.97 42.96 -6.49
C LEU A 11 -30.71 42.71 -5.00
N PRO A 12 -31.75 42.65 -4.16
CA PRO A 12 -31.60 42.31 -2.75
C PRO A 12 -30.96 40.91 -2.59
N PRO A 13 -30.02 40.73 -1.64
CA PRO A 13 -29.39 39.44 -1.40
C PRO A 13 -30.35 38.25 -1.23
N PRO A 14 -31.51 38.39 -0.54
CA PRO A 14 -32.48 37.31 -0.43
C PRO A 14 -33.08 36.85 -1.78
N LEU A 15 -33.30 37.78 -2.71
CA LEU A 15 -33.85 37.45 -4.03
C LEU A 15 -32.81 36.71 -4.88
N ILE A 16 -31.54 37.13 -4.81
CA ILE A 16 -30.43 36.45 -5.47
C ILE A 16 -30.31 35.00 -4.98
N LEU A 17 -30.41 34.78 -3.67
CA LEU A 17 -30.40 33.44 -3.07
C LEU A 17 -31.60 32.60 -3.56
N LYS A 18 -32.81 33.19 -3.62
CA LYS A 18 -34.00 32.50 -4.12
C LYS A 18 -33.90 32.13 -5.60
N CYS A 19 -33.37 33.02 -6.44
CA CYS A 19 -33.09 32.71 -7.83
C CYS A 19 -32.07 31.57 -7.95
N ALA A 20 -31.04 31.59 -7.10
CA ALA A 20 -30.01 30.55 -7.06
C ALA A 20 -30.55 29.18 -6.60
N GLU A 21 -31.59 29.13 -5.76
CA GLU A 21 -32.27 27.87 -5.38
C GLU A 21 -33.07 27.23 -6.52
N LEU A 22 -33.53 28.03 -7.49
CA LEU A 22 -34.46 27.60 -8.53
C LEU A 22 -33.78 27.18 -9.84
N VAL A 23 -32.51 27.52 -10.02
CA VAL A 23 -31.74 27.17 -11.24
C VAL A 23 -31.10 25.80 -11.12
N ASP A 24 -30.98 25.10 -12.26
CA ASP A 24 -30.23 23.86 -12.33
C ASP A 24 -28.74 24.08 -11.99
N PRO A 25 -27.99 23.05 -11.57
CA PRO A 25 -26.60 23.21 -11.12
C PRO A 25 -25.64 23.83 -12.14
N ILE A 26 -25.86 23.60 -13.45
CA ILE A 26 -25.02 24.19 -14.51
C ILE A 26 -25.32 25.68 -14.62
N SER A 27 -26.61 26.05 -14.64
CA SER A 27 -27.05 27.44 -14.65
C SER A 27 -26.64 28.17 -13.36
N PHE A 28 -26.69 27.50 -12.20
CA PHE A 28 -26.17 28.02 -10.94
C PHE A 28 -24.68 28.38 -11.04
N LEU A 29 -23.87 27.50 -11.62
CA LEU A 29 -22.43 27.71 -11.75
C LEU A 29 -22.11 28.87 -12.69
N ARG A 30 -22.87 29.02 -13.78
CA ARG A 30 -22.78 30.18 -14.68
C ARG A 30 -23.21 31.47 -13.97
N PHE A 31 -24.30 31.41 -13.22
CA PHE A 31 -24.86 32.53 -12.46
C PHE A 31 -23.88 33.02 -11.38
N ALA A 32 -23.33 32.11 -10.57
CA ALA A 32 -22.36 32.43 -9.53
C ALA A 32 -21.06 33.03 -10.08
N ARG A 33 -20.67 32.70 -11.32
CA ARG A 33 -19.45 33.19 -11.97
C ARG A 33 -19.66 34.45 -12.81
N ALA A 34 -20.88 34.95 -12.90
CA ALA A 34 -21.20 36.11 -13.74
C ALA A 34 -20.50 37.39 -13.26
N CYS A 35 -20.38 37.59 -11.93
CA CYS A 35 -19.63 38.71 -11.36
C CYS A 35 -19.07 38.39 -9.96
N ARG A 36 -18.13 39.22 -9.49
CA ARG A 36 -17.42 39.03 -8.22
C ARG A 36 -18.34 39.09 -6.97
N PRO A 37 -19.35 39.97 -6.90
CA PRO A 37 -20.31 39.97 -5.79
C PRO A 37 -21.13 38.68 -5.70
N LEU A 38 -21.68 38.21 -6.82
CA LEU A 38 -22.43 36.94 -6.88
C LEU A 38 -21.55 35.75 -6.49
N TRP A 39 -20.30 35.73 -6.94
CA TRP A 39 -19.34 34.70 -6.54
C TRP A 39 -19.15 34.68 -5.01
N ASN A 40 -18.94 35.83 -4.39
CA ASN A 40 -18.74 35.91 -2.94
C ASN A 40 -19.98 35.45 -2.16
N MET A 41 -21.18 35.73 -2.66
CA MET A 41 -22.43 35.29 -2.03
C MET A 41 -22.72 33.80 -2.23
N LEU A 42 -22.55 33.30 -3.45
CA LEU A 42 -23.02 31.97 -3.86
C LEU A 42 -21.98 30.87 -3.74
N ARG A 43 -20.68 31.21 -3.60
CA ARG A 43 -19.59 30.23 -3.48
C ARG A 43 -19.81 29.19 -2.38
N HIS A 44 -20.51 29.56 -1.31
CA HIS A 44 -20.78 28.66 -0.17
C HIS A 44 -21.75 27.53 -0.54
N ASN A 45 -22.63 27.75 -1.51
CA ASN A 45 -23.59 26.75 -2.00
C ASN A 45 -23.11 26.00 -3.25
N LEU A 46 -21.97 26.41 -3.82
CA LEU A 46 -21.41 25.83 -5.05
C LEU A 46 -21.14 24.34 -4.89
N ASN A 47 -20.51 23.93 -3.78
CA ASN A 47 -20.18 22.53 -3.53
C ASN A 47 -21.44 21.66 -3.45
N ALA A 48 -22.52 22.15 -2.83
CA ALA A 48 -23.77 21.41 -2.72
C ALA A 48 -24.43 21.21 -4.09
N GLN A 49 -24.45 22.25 -4.93
CA GLN A 49 -25.01 22.17 -6.28
C GLN A 49 -24.18 21.26 -7.20
N VAL A 50 -22.85 21.35 -7.10
CA VAL A 50 -21.93 20.48 -7.83
C VAL A 50 -22.10 19.03 -7.39
N LYS A 51 -22.21 18.76 -6.08
CA LYS A 51 -22.49 17.42 -5.54
C LYS A 51 -23.80 16.88 -6.09
N LYS A 52 -24.88 17.67 -6.08
CA LYS A 52 -26.20 17.30 -6.60
C LYS A 52 -26.18 16.94 -8.09
N HIS A 53 -25.35 17.61 -8.88
CA HIS A 53 -25.21 17.31 -10.31
C HIS A 53 -24.26 16.16 -10.60
N ALA A 54 -23.15 16.10 -9.88
CA ALA A 54 -22.03 15.23 -10.21
C ALA A 54 -22.08 13.88 -9.51
N LEU A 55 -22.99 13.66 -8.54
CA LEU A 55 -23.12 12.43 -7.77
C LEU A 55 -24.59 12.03 -7.61
N PRO A 56 -24.88 10.73 -7.43
CA PRO A 56 -26.22 10.24 -7.12
C PRO A 56 -26.84 10.93 -5.89
N LEU A 57 -28.17 10.85 -5.79
CA LEU A 57 -28.90 11.37 -4.63
C LEU A 57 -28.47 10.67 -3.33
N GLN A 58 -28.44 11.42 -2.23
CA GLN A 58 -27.99 10.94 -0.92
C GLN A 58 -28.72 9.66 -0.47
N GLY A 59 -30.03 9.56 -0.77
CA GLY A 59 -30.82 8.39 -0.41
C GLY A 59 -30.39 7.08 -1.09
N TYR A 60 -29.55 7.11 -2.14
CA TYR A 60 -28.90 5.91 -2.66
C TYR A 60 -27.68 5.51 -1.83
N TYR A 61 -26.88 6.47 -1.39
CA TYR A 61 -25.75 6.21 -0.51
C TYR A 61 -26.22 5.63 0.82
N ASP A 62 -27.25 6.22 1.43
CA ASP A 62 -27.79 5.78 2.73
C ASP A 62 -28.32 4.33 2.70
N ARG A 63 -28.72 3.85 1.50
CA ARG A 63 -29.18 2.49 1.26
C ARG A 63 -28.05 1.50 1.07
N PHE A 64 -27.03 1.84 0.29
CA PHE A 64 -26.05 0.85 -0.20
C PHE A 64 -24.68 0.94 0.45
N VAL A 65 -24.31 2.07 1.05
CA VAL A 65 -22.95 2.32 1.53
C VAL A 65 -22.97 2.82 2.97
N ILE A 66 -22.16 2.17 3.81
CA ILE A 66 -21.85 2.61 5.17
C ILE A 66 -20.45 3.22 5.13
N GLU A 67 -20.35 4.50 5.49
CA GLU A 67 -19.07 5.18 5.71
C GLU A 67 -18.77 5.18 7.22
N GLU A 68 -17.68 4.52 7.59
CA GLU A 68 -17.21 4.43 8.96
C GLU A 68 -16.47 5.73 9.35
N PRO A 69 -16.32 6.04 10.66
CA PRO A 69 -15.65 7.26 11.11
C PRO A 69 -14.18 7.41 10.65
N ASP A 70 -13.53 6.29 10.32
CA ASP A 70 -12.15 6.25 9.80
C ASP A 70 -12.06 6.46 8.28
N GLY A 71 -13.20 6.69 7.61
CA GLY A 71 -13.31 6.86 6.16
C GLY A 71 -13.28 5.54 5.37
N THR A 72 -13.38 4.39 6.05
CA THR A 72 -13.58 3.11 5.38
C THR A 72 -15.03 2.99 4.88
N LEU A 73 -15.18 2.32 3.73
CA LEU A 73 -16.48 2.12 3.09
C LEU A 73 -16.84 0.64 3.13
N ARG A 74 -18.06 0.34 3.57
CA ARG A 74 -18.65 -1.00 3.55
C ARG A 74 -19.94 -0.98 2.74
N GLN A 75 -20.20 -2.05 1.99
CA GLN A 75 -21.50 -2.25 1.37
C GLN A 75 -22.47 -2.68 2.46
N ARG A 76 -23.68 -2.14 2.43
CA ARG A 76 -24.76 -2.71 3.22
C ARG A 76 -25.12 -4.08 2.64
N ASP A 77 -25.30 -5.07 3.49
CA ASP A 77 -25.71 -6.41 3.07
C ASP A 77 -27.14 -6.33 2.50
N PRO A 78 -27.37 -6.76 1.24
CA PRO A 78 -28.71 -6.78 0.64
C PRO A 78 -29.74 -7.64 1.40
N TYR A 79 -29.27 -8.57 2.25
CA TYR A 79 -30.14 -9.53 2.92
C TYR A 79 -30.52 -9.15 4.36
N ASP A 80 -29.93 -8.08 4.91
CA ASP A 80 -30.14 -7.70 6.33
C ASP A 80 -31.41 -6.85 6.54
N ASP A 81 -31.94 -6.24 5.48
CA ASP A 81 -33.13 -5.36 5.53
C ASP A 81 -34.17 -5.61 4.43
N GLY A 82 -34.03 -6.70 3.66
CA GLY A 82 -34.93 -7.01 2.54
C GLY A 82 -34.81 -6.03 1.35
N CYS A 83 -33.79 -5.18 1.33
CA CYS A 83 -33.48 -4.34 0.17
C CYS A 83 -32.79 -5.19 -0.90
N SER A 84 -33.44 -5.35 -2.05
CA SER A 84 -32.77 -5.86 -3.24
C SER A 84 -31.49 -5.03 -3.48
N GLY A 85 -30.40 -5.71 -3.86
CA GLY A 85 -29.09 -5.06 -4.03
C GLY A 85 -29.08 -3.95 -5.09
N PRO A 86 -27.89 -3.37 -5.38
CA PRO A 86 -27.72 -2.28 -6.35
C PRO A 86 -28.30 -2.55 -7.76
N TRP A 87 -28.68 -3.79 -8.05
CA TRP A 87 -29.30 -4.24 -9.29
C TRP A 87 -30.65 -3.56 -9.59
N GLU A 88 -31.40 -3.09 -8.58
CA GLU A 88 -32.66 -2.31 -8.77
C GLU A 88 -32.45 -0.94 -9.43
N LEU A 89 -31.19 -0.50 -9.53
CA LEU A 89 -30.82 0.74 -10.20
C LEU A 89 -30.72 0.58 -11.71
N PHE A 90 -30.72 -0.66 -12.18
CA PHE A 90 -30.80 -0.96 -13.60
C PHE A 90 -32.24 -1.30 -13.96
N ASP A 91 -32.66 -0.79 -15.10
CA ASP A 91 -33.88 -1.10 -15.81
C ASP A 91 -33.51 -1.68 -17.18
N TYR A 92 -34.49 -2.14 -17.93
CA TYR A 92 -34.30 -2.49 -19.34
C TYR A 92 -34.90 -1.39 -20.20
N ASP A 93 -34.15 -0.89 -21.19
CA ASP A 93 -34.72 0.02 -22.18
C ASP A 93 -35.65 -0.74 -23.14
N ASP A 94 -36.30 -0.01 -24.05
CA ASP A 94 -37.20 -0.58 -25.04
C ASP A 94 -36.52 -1.61 -25.98
N ASN A 95 -35.18 -1.64 -26.02
CA ASN A 95 -34.39 -2.60 -26.79
C ASN A 95 -33.97 -3.83 -25.97
N GLY A 96 -34.31 -3.88 -24.68
CA GLY A 96 -33.88 -4.92 -23.75
C GLY A 96 -32.43 -4.75 -23.28
N ASP A 97 -31.83 -3.58 -23.49
CA ASP A 97 -30.51 -3.25 -22.97
C ASP A 97 -30.62 -2.77 -21.52
N LEU A 98 -29.71 -3.24 -20.66
CA LEU A 98 -29.61 -2.76 -19.28
C LEU A 98 -29.25 -1.28 -19.26
N VAL A 99 -30.15 -0.44 -18.77
CA VAL A 99 -29.97 1.01 -18.58
C VAL A 99 -30.06 1.36 -17.11
N THR A 100 -29.29 2.34 -16.65
CA THR A 100 -29.40 2.83 -15.27
C THR A 100 -30.60 3.78 -15.18
N LYS A 101 -31.40 3.71 -14.10
CA LYS A 101 -32.52 4.64 -13.89
C LYS A 101 -32.03 6.09 -14.02
N PRO A 102 -32.78 7.00 -14.69
CA PRO A 102 -32.33 8.36 -14.99
C PRO A 102 -31.79 9.15 -13.79
N ASP A 103 -32.36 8.92 -12.60
CA ASP A 103 -31.98 9.57 -11.35
C ASP A 103 -30.65 9.04 -10.76
N ALA A 104 -30.16 7.92 -11.27
CA ALA A 104 -28.85 7.32 -10.98
C ALA A 104 -27.80 7.64 -12.08
N MET A 105 -28.19 8.30 -13.17
CA MET A 105 -27.58 8.14 -14.50
C MET A 105 -26.56 9.21 -14.94
N HIS A 106 -26.26 10.24 -14.16
CA HIS A 106 -25.28 11.23 -14.61
C HIS A 106 -24.41 11.70 -13.47
N ASN A 107 -23.28 11.02 -13.30
CA ASN A 107 -22.32 11.41 -12.29
C ASN A 107 -20.92 11.50 -12.89
N VAL A 108 -20.00 12.07 -12.14
CA VAL A 108 -18.62 12.28 -12.53
C VAL A 108 -17.93 10.98 -13.00
N PHE A 109 -18.44 9.79 -12.64
CA PHE A 109 -17.87 8.51 -13.05
C PHE A 109 -18.10 8.22 -14.53
N ASP A 110 -19.24 8.60 -15.11
CA ASP A 110 -19.47 8.49 -16.55
C ASP A 110 -18.52 9.42 -17.31
N ASP A 111 -18.34 10.64 -16.79
CA ASP A 111 -17.39 11.59 -17.34
C ASP A 111 -15.94 11.09 -17.25
N VAL A 112 -15.60 10.30 -16.23
CA VAL A 112 -14.34 9.56 -16.18
C VAL A 112 -14.31 8.44 -17.21
N MET A 113 -15.33 7.58 -17.26
CA MET A 113 -15.42 6.44 -18.18
C MET A 113 -15.19 6.87 -19.63
N TYR A 114 -15.88 7.93 -20.07
CA TYR A 114 -15.79 8.49 -21.42
C TYR A 114 -14.63 9.48 -21.61
N SER A 115 -13.68 9.56 -20.67
CA SER A 115 -12.49 10.43 -20.74
C SER A 115 -12.80 11.92 -20.96
N ARG A 116 -13.92 12.42 -20.41
CA ARG A 116 -14.35 13.82 -20.52
C ARG A 116 -13.56 14.73 -19.57
N PHE A 117 -12.24 14.79 -19.77
CA PHE A 117 -11.28 15.50 -18.93
C PHE A 117 -11.68 16.94 -18.60
N ARG A 118 -12.23 17.68 -19.59
CA ARG A 118 -12.64 19.07 -19.39
C ARG A 118 -13.79 19.21 -18.39
N ILE A 119 -14.73 18.26 -18.39
CA ILE A 119 -15.90 18.24 -17.49
C ILE A 119 -15.44 17.85 -16.09
N VAL A 120 -14.66 16.78 -15.95
CA VAL A 120 -14.09 16.38 -14.64
C VAL A 120 -13.29 17.53 -14.01
N ARG A 121 -12.47 18.23 -14.81
CA ARG A 121 -11.73 19.41 -14.34
C ARG A 121 -12.65 20.55 -13.89
N GLN A 122 -13.81 20.72 -14.52
CA GLN A 122 -14.77 21.74 -14.11
C GLN A 122 -15.43 21.39 -12.78
N TYR A 123 -15.81 20.12 -12.55
CA TYR A 123 -16.33 19.70 -11.25
C TYR A 123 -15.32 19.91 -10.13
N LEU A 124 -14.07 19.49 -10.32
CA LEU A 124 -13.02 19.66 -9.31
C LEU A 124 -12.73 21.15 -9.03
N ARG A 125 -12.71 22.00 -10.06
CA ARG A 125 -12.60 23.46 -9.89
C ARG A 125 -13.77 24.09 -9.15
N ALA A 126 -14.93 23.46 -9.25
CA ALA A 126 -16.15 23.90 -8.59
C ALA A 126 -16.27 23.35 -7.16
N GLY A 127 -15.27 22.60 -6.68
CA GLY A 127 -15.19 22.10 -5.31
C GLY A 127 -15.80 20.72 -5.10
N LEU A 128 -16.00 19.94 -6.17
CA LEU A 128 -16.27 18.50 -6.01
C LEU A 128 -15.08 17.85 -5.28
N ASP A 129 -15.37 17.10 -4.21
CA ASP A 129 -14.36 16.35 -3.48
C ASP A 129 -13.71 15.29 -4.40
N PRO A 130 -12.38 15.34 -4.64
CA PRO A 130 -11.70 14.36 -5.47
C PRO A 130 -11.70 12.94 -4.88
N ASN A 131 -12.07 12.77 -3.60
CA ASN A 131 -12.19 11.49 -2.90
C ASN A 131 -13.60 10.89 -2.96
N CYS A 132 -14.53 11.51 -3.69
CA CYS A 132 -15.89 11.02 -3.83
C CYS A 132 -15.93 9.58 -4.38
N TYR A 133 -17.02 8.89 -4.08
CA TYR A 133 -17.26 7.50 -4.44
C TYR A 133 -18.63 7.31 -5.10
N ASP A 134 -18.76 6.26 -5.89
CA ASP A 134 -20.05 5.86 -6.48
C ASP A 134 -20.90 5.09 -5.45
N ILE A 135 -22.11 4.72 -5.84
CA ILE A 135 -23.05 3.89 -5.07
C ILE A 135 -22.51 2.50 -4.71
N PHE A 136 -21.43 2.04 -5.35
CA PHE A 136 -20.77 0.79 -5.01
C PHE A 136 -19.67 0.98 -3.97
N GLY A 137 -19.44 2.21 -3.51
CA GLY A 137 -18.34 2.58 -2.64
C GLY A 137 -17.00 2.63 -3.36
N GLN A 138 -16.99 2.70 -4.70
CA GLN A 138 -15.78 2.80 -5.49
C GLN A 138 -15.33 4.26 -5.60
N ARG A 139 -14.15 4.58 -5.07
CA ARG A 139 -13.60 5.94 -5.13
C ARG A 139 -13.20 6.33 -6.55
N LEU A 140 -13.36 7.61 -6.87
CA LEU A 140 -13.18 8.15 -8.22
C LEU A 140 -11.77 7.87 -8.78
N LEU A 141 -10.74 7.92 -7.94
CA LEU A 141 -9.36 7.61 -8.34
C LEU A 141 -9.17 6.13 -8.73
N LEU A 142 -9.80 5.19 -8.01
CA LEU A 142 -9.79 3.77 -8.37
C LEU A 142 -10.55 3.54 -9.68
N PHE A 143 -11.69 4.19 -9.86
CA PHE A 143 -12.46 4.11 -11.11
C PHE A 143 -11.69 4.61 -12.32
N ALA A 144 -11.04 5.77 -12.21
CA ALA A 144 -10.14 6.28 -13.25
C ALA A 144 -8.99 5.32 -13.55
N GLY A 145 -8.47 4.63 -12.53
CA GLY A 145 -7.47 3.58 -12.69
C GLY A 145 -7.96 2.38 -13.48
N LYS A 146 -9.13 1.80 -13.10
CA LYS A 146 -9.73 0.65 -13.79
C LYS A 146 -10.03 0.93 -15.26
N THR A 147 -10.48 2.15 -15.56
CA THR A 147 -10.77 2.65 -16.91
C THR A 147 -9.54 3.18 -17.66
N ARG A 148 -8.33 3.08 -17.06
CA ARG A 148 -7.04 3.49 -17.65
C ARG A 148 -6.94 4.99 -17.99
N GLN A 149 -7.73 5.83 -17.32
CA GLN A 149 -7.79 7.27 -17.54
C GLN A 149 -6.68 8.01 -16.79
N THR A 150 -5.43 7.71 -17.12
CA THR A 150 -4.23 8.22 -16.44
C THR A 150 -4.17 9.75 -16.35
N ARG A 151 -4.65 10.47 -17.37
CA ARG A 151 -4.71 11.94 -17.37
C ARG A 151 -5.71 12.48 -16.34
N ILE A 152 -6.82 11.77 -16.14
CA ILE A 152 -7.82 12.08 -15.12
C ILE A 152 -7.29 11.65 -13.74
N MET A 153 -6.63 10.51 -13.61
CA MET A 153 -5.97 10.13 -12.35
C MET A 153 -4.99 11.21 -11.88
N GLN A 154 -4.13 11.70 -12.77
CA GLN A 154 -3.20 12.79 -12.45
C GLN A 154 -3.95 14.06 -12.03
N LEU A 155 -5.05 14.38 -12.70
CA LEU A 155 -5.89 15.52 -12.35
C LEU A 155 -6.49 15.37 -10.94
N LEU A 156 -7.04 14.20 -10.60
CA LEU A 156 -7.60 13.91 -9.28
C LEU A 156 -6.54 14.05 -8.18
N LEU A 157 -5.36 13.48 -8.39
CA LEU A 157 -4.22 13.59 -7.47
C LEU A 157 -3.79 15.05 -7.28
N ASN A 158 -3.73 15.83 -8.36
CA ASN A 158 -3.39 17.26 -8.30
C ASN A 158 -4.42 18.10 -7.52
N TYR A 159 -5.67 17.63 -7.42
CA TYR A 159 -6.72 18.28 -6.63
C TYR A 159 -6.83 17.71 -5.20
N GLY A 160 -5.96 16.77 -4.81
CA GLY A 160 -5.90 16.24 -3.44
C GLY A 160 -6.61 14.90 -3.25
N ALA A 161 -6.86 14.13 -4.31
CA ALA A 161 -7.28 12.73 -4.15
C ALA A 161 -6.21 11.97 -3.34
N ASN A 162 -6.64 11.32 -2.26
CA ASN A 162 -5.78 10.49 -1.44
C ASN A 162 -5.74 9.08 -2.02
N PRO A 163 -4.58 8.62 -2.55
CA PRO A 163 -4.47 7.29 -3.15
C PRO A 163 -4.55 6.15 -2.13
N ASN A 164 -4.49 6.46 -0.84
CA ASN A 164 -4.50 5.47 0.24
C ASN A 164 -5.87 5.31 0.91
N LEU A 165 -6.90 6.04 0.47
CA LEU A 165 -8.26 5.79 0.94
C LEU A 165 -8.84 4.52 0.29
N PRO A 166 -9.36 3.57 1.09
CA PRO A 166 -9.93 2.35 0.55
C PRO A 166 -11.26 2.61 -0.13
N SER A 167 -11.49 1.88 -1.22
CA SER A 167 -12.84 1.69 -1.76
C SER A 167 -13.49 0.49 -1.10
N CYS A 168 -14.81 0.37 -1.19
CA CYS A 168 -15.53 -0.75 -0.60
C CYS A 168 -14.99 -2.11 -1.11
N GLY A 169 -14.83 -3.07 -0.21
CA GLY A 169 -14.30 -4.41 -0.51
C GLY A 169 -12.77 -4.48 -0.61
N PHE A 170 -12.06 -3.38 -0.36
CA PHE A 170 -10.60 -3.33 -0.37
C PHE A 170 -10.07 -2.83 0.98
N GLU A 171 -9.16 -3.60 1.58
CA GLU A 171 -8.49 -3.20 2.83
C GLU A 171 -7.47 -2.07 2.62
N GLY A 172 -6.99 -1.91 1.38
CA GLY A 172 -5.99 -0.92 1.00
C GLY A 172 -6.49 0.12 0.01
N GLY A 173 -5.59 1.02 -0.37
CA GLY A 173 -5.89 2.12 -1.28
C GLY A 173 -6.04 1.71 -2.73
N VAL A 174 -5.83 2.68 -3.62
CA VAL A 174 -6.02 2.50 -5.06
C VAL A 174 -5.14 1.40 -5.66
N MET A 175 -3.91 1.21 -5.16
CA MET A 175 -3.01 0.19 -5.69
C MET A 175 -3.53 -1.23 -5.40
N ASP A 176 -4.11 -1.47 -4.23
CA ASP A 176 -4.70 -2.76 -3.85
C ASP A 176 -5.88 -3.11 -4.76
N GLY A 177 -6.80 -2.15 -4.97
CA GLY A 177 -7.94 -2.32 -5.86
C GLY A 177 -7.52 -2.60 -7.31
N LEU A 178 -6.51 -1.88 -7.82
CA LEU A 178 -6.02 -2.07 -9.18
C LEU A 178 -5.25 -3.39 -9.35
N CYS A 179 -4.47 -3.80 -8.35
CA CYS A 179 -3.79 -5.10 -8.39
C CYS A 179 -4.80 -6.24 -8.48
N LYS A 180 -5.86 -6.21 -7.66
CA LYS A 180 -6.93 -7.23 -7.74
C LYS A 180 -7.68 -7.16 -9.07
N TYR A 181 -8.06 -5.96 -9.53
CA TYR A 181 -8.82 -5.77 -10.77
C TYR A 181 -8.06 -6.24 -12.02
N TYR A 182 -6.76 -5.95 -12.11
CA TYR A 182 -5.93 -6.35 -13.24
C TYR A 182 -5.25 -7.71 -13.07
N CYS A 183 -5.69 -8.52 -12.11
CA CYS A 183 -5.06 -9.82 -11.81
C CYS A 183 -3.53 -9.70 -11.69
N PHE A 184 -3.05 -8.67 -10.98
CA PHE A 184 -1.63 -8.36 -10.77
C PHE A 184 -0.83 -8.10 -12.05
N ASP A 185 -1.49 -7.57 -13.09
CA ASP A 185 -0.88 -7.06 -14.33
C ASP A 185 -1.23 -5.57 -14.55
N VAL A 186 -0.92 -4.74 -13.56
CA VAL A 186 -1.26 -3.32 -13.57
C VAL A 186 -0.47 -2.60 -14.68
N PRO A 187 -1.14 -1.82 -15.56
CA PRO A 187 -0.46 -1.12 -16.64
C PRO A 187 0.64 -0.15 -16.13
N LYS A 188 1.80 -0.17 -16.79
CA LYS A 188 2.94 0.72 -16.47
C LYS A 188 2.57 2.20 -16.41
N SER A 189 1.65 2.64 -17.28
CA SER A 189 1.15 4.02 -17.32
C SER A 189 0.40 4.42 -16.05
N VAL A 190 -0.29 3.48 -15.41
CA VAL A 190 -1.02 3.69 -14.14
C VAL A 190 -0.03 3.74 -12.97
N ILE A 191 0.94 2.83 -12.93
CA ILE A 191 2.00 2.82 -11.90
C ILE A 191 2.78 4.14 -11.91
N ARG A 192 3.08 4.69 -13.10
CA ARG A 192 3.75 5.99 -13.27
C ARG A 192 3.01 7.16 -12.62
N VAL A 193 1.68 7.11 -12.58
CA VAL A 193 0.86 8.17 -11.96
C VAL A 193 0.77 7.98 -10.45
N LEU A 194 0.65 6.72 -9.99
CA LEU A 194 0.42 6.41 -8.58
C LEU A 194 1.68 6.41 -7.72
N ALA A 195 2.83 6.01 -8.27
CA ALA A 195 4.07 5.93 -7.50
C ALA A 195 4.53 7.31 -6.96
N PRO A 196 4.54 8.41 -7.75
CA PRO A 196 4.85 9.75 -7.23
C PRO A 196 3.85 10.25 -6.18
N ALA A 197 2.61 9.77 -6.23
CA ALA A 197 1.57 10.09 -5.26
C ALA A 197 1.71 9.36 -3.92
N ARG A 198 2.80 8.58 -3.73
CA ARG A 198 3.05 7.77 -2.53
C ARG A 198 1.91 6.80 -2.22
N ALA A 199 1.28 6.27 -3.27
CA ALA A 199 0.32 5.19 -3.15
C ALA A 199 1.01 3.96 -2.53
N LYS A 200 0.35 3.35 -1.56
CA LYS A 200 0.84 2.18 -0.81
C LYS A 200 0.09 0.93 -1.26
N CYS A 201 0.70 -0.23 -1.08
CA CYS A 201 0.02 -1.52 -1.15
C CYS A 201 0.00 -2.14 0.25
N THR A 202 -1.06 -2.88 0.59
CA THR A 202 -1.06 -3.71 1.79
C THR A 202 -0.01 -4.81 1.71
N GLU A 203 0.35 -5.38 2.86
CA GLU A 203 1.26 -6.53 2.94
C GLU A 203 0.74 -7.72 2.14
N THR A 204 -0.58 -7.97 2.17
CA THR A 204 -1.22 -9.07 1.44
C THR A 204 -1.11 -8.88 -0.07
N THR A 205 -1.45 -7.69 -0.59
CA THR A 205 -1.28 -7.35 -2.01
C THR A 205 0.17 -7.41 -2.45
N PHE A 206 1.10 -6.87 -1.63
CA PHE A 206 2.52 -6.89 -1.96
C PHE A 206 3.08 -8.33 -1.98
N SER A 207 2.66 -9.18 -1.05
CA SER A 207 2.99 -10.60 -1.04
C SER A 207 2.48 -11.30 -2.29
N HIS A 208 1.25 -11.04 -2.75
CA HIS A 208 0.73 -11.61 -3.99
C HIS A 208 1.52 -11.13 -5.23
N LEU A 209 1.88 -9.84 -5.30
CA LEU A 209 2.76 -9.32 -6.36
C LEU A 209 4.09 -10.09 -6.40
N CYS A 210 4.65 -10.49 -5.27
CA CYS A 210 5.90 -11.24 -5.25
C CYS A 210 5.82 -12.63 -5.91
N HIS A 211 4.64 -13.26 -5.97
CA HIS A 211 4.44 -14.58 -6.58
C HIS A 211 3.90 -14.49 -8.01
N HIS A 212 3.36 -13.34 -8.40
CA HIS A 212 2.78 -13.18 -9.72
C HIS A 212 3.87 -13.03 -10.80
N ARG A 213 3.64 -13.64 -11.97
CA ARG A 213 4.60 -13.62 -13.11
C ARG A 213 5.09 -12.21 -13.44
N ASN A 214 4.20 -11.22 -13.38
CA ASN A 214 4.51 -9.82 -13.71
C ASN A 214 4.76 -8.94 -12.48
N GLY A 215 4.55 -9.44 -11.27
CA GLY A 215 4.59 -8.58 -10.09
C GLY A 215 5.99 -8.09 -9.75
N ALA A 216 7.05 -8.82 -10.12
CA ALA A 216 8.42 -8.30 -10.05
C ALA A 216 8.63 -7.06 -10.93
N ALA A 217 8.06 -7.04 -12.14
CA ALA A 217 8.14 -5.89 -13.02
C ALA A 217 7.36 -4.70 -12.46
N ILE A 218 6.20 -4.95 -11.83
CA ILE A 218 5.38 -3.94 -11.15
C ILE A 218 6.15 -3.34 -9.97
N ILE A 219 6.69 -4.16 -9.06
CA ILE A 219 7.44 -3.71 -7.88
C ILE A 219 8.67 -2.90 -8.31
N LYS A 220 9.43 -3.40 -9.29
CA LYS A 220 10.60 -2.69 -9.84
C LYS A 220 10.21 -1.33 -10.42
N THR A 221 9.17 -1.31 -11.25
CA THR A 221 8.65 -0.08 -11.86
C THR A 221 8.17 0.90 -10.79
N ALA A 222 7.41 0.44 -9.80
CA ALA A 222 6.89 1.28 -8.74
C ALA A 222 8.03 1.87 -7.88
N ALA A 223 9.05 1.07 -7.57
CA ALA A 223 10.26 1.55 -6.91
C ALA A 223 11.04 2.57 -7.75
N GLU A 224 11.13 2.39 -9.08
CA GLU A 224 11.75 3.35 -10.00
C GLU A 224 11.06 4.71 -10.00
N TYR A 225 9.73 4.74 -9.83
CA TYR A 225 8.90 5.95 -9.86
C TYR A 225 8.59 6.52 -8.46
N GLY A 226 9.26 6.07 -7.41
CA GLY A 226 9.18 6.69 -6.08
C GLY A 226 8.01 6.22 -5.20
N MET A 227 7.51 4.99 -5.41
CA MET A 227 6.56 4.36 -4.49
C MET A 227 7.14 4.37 -3.06
N ASN A 228 6.28 4.59 -2.06
CA ASN A 228 6.73 4.61 -0.67
C ASN A 228 7.06 3.19 -0.18
N LEU A 229 8.34 2.83 -0.24
CA LEU A 229 8.84 1.50 0.14
C LEU A 229 8.90 1.27 1.66
N ARG A 230 8.65 2.30 2.48
CA ARG A 230 8.61 2.22 3.95
C ARG A 230 7.21 2.00 4.51
N ALA A 231 6.20 1.98 3.63
CA ALA A 231 4.81 1.91 4.03
C ALA A 231 4.44 0.62 4.79
N ALA A 232 5.18 -0.46 4.51
CA ALA A 232 5.05 -1.76 5.16
C ALA A 232 6.43 -2.42 5.19
N PRO A 233 6.61 -3.56 5.89
CA PRO A 233 7.87 -4.30 5.93
C PRO A 233 8.10 -5.09 4.64
N TYR A 234 8.08 -4.41 3.49
CA TYR A 234 8.23 -5.00 2.16
C TYR A 234 9.56 -5.76 2.03
N LEU A 235 10.61 -5.29 2.71
CA LEU A 235 11.89 -6.00 2.75
C LEU A 235 11.75 -7.36 3.43
N CYS A 236 11.08 -7.44 4.59
CA CYS A 236 10.83 -8.70 5.28
C CYS A 236 10.02 -9.68 4.41
N ILE A 237 9.01 -9.16 3.70
CA ILE A 237 8.22 -9.97 2.76
C ILE A 237 9.11 -10.52 1.66
N LEU A 238 9.91 -9.69 0.98
CA LEU A 238 10.81 -10.13 -0.11
C LEU A 238 11.88 -11.10 0.35
N ALA A 239 12.40 -10.90 1.56
CA ALA A 239 13.46 -11.74 2.11
C ALA A 239 13.02 -13.21 2.22
N GLY A 240 11.75 -13.47 2.50
CA GLY A 240 11.15 -14.80 2.51
C GLY A 240 10.79 -15.37 1.11
N LYS A 241 11.08 -14.67 0.00
CA LYS A 241 10.68 -15.08 -1.36
C LYS A 241 11.86 -15.43 -2.25
N GLU A 242 11.61 -16.18 -3.32
CA GLU A 242 12.64 -16.62 -4.27
C GLU A 242 12.98 -15.55 -5.33
N THR A 243 12.96 -14.28 -4.94
CA THR A 243 13.14 -13.13 -5.85
C THR A 243 14.34 -12.25 -5.43
N PRO A 244 15.58 -12.80 -5.42
CA PRO A 244 16.77 -12.06 -4.97
C PRO A 244 17.04 -10.79 -5.80
N ALA A 245 16.61 -10.76 -7.06
CA ALA A 245 16.72 -9.59 -7.91
C ALA A 245 15.86 -8.41 -7.38
N LEU A 246 14.66 -8.68 -6.87
CA LEU A 246 13.81 -7.64 -6.27
C LEU A 246 14.36 -7.15 -4.95
N LEU A 247 14.85 -8.08 -4.12
CA LEU A 247 15.51 -7.75 -2.86
C LEU A 247 16.68 -6.76 -3.09
N ARG A 248 17.49 -7.02 -4.13
CA ARG A 248 18.58 -6.13 -4.56
C ARG A 248 18.10 -4.77 -5.03
N VAL A 249 17.06 -4.73 -5.89
CA VAL A 249 16.50 -3.47 -6.40
C VAL A 249 15.99 -2.61 -5.25
N LEU A 250 15.31 -3.22 -4.27
CA LEU A 250 14.75 -2.52 -3.13
C LEU A 250 15.85 -1.91 -2.25
N LEU A 251 16.83 -2.71 -1.82
CA LEU A 251 17.92 -2.25 -0.94
C LEU A 251 18.85 -1.25 -1.62
N ASN A 252 19.10 -1.38 -2.93
CA ASN A 252 19.88 -0.39 -3.68
C ASN A 252 19.20 0.99 -3.73
N ARG A 253 17.87 1.03 -3.64
CA ARG A 253 17.07 2.27 -3.71
C ARG A 253 16.73 2.84 -2.34
N ALA A 254 16.56 1.97 -1.36
CA ALA A 254 16.14 2.31 -0.02
C ALA A 254 16.96 1.50 1.00
N PRO A 255 18.26 1.76 1.15
CA PRO A 255 19.12 1.04 2.10
C PRO A 255 18.67 1.21 3.56
N GLU A 256 17.98 2.30 3.87
CA GLU A 256 17.48 2.63 5.20
C GLU A 256 16.39 1.70 5.75
N ILE A 257 15.84 0.81 4.91
CA ILE A 257 14.84 -0.17 5.34
C ILE A 257 15.45 -1.49 5.84
N LEU A 258 16.78 -1.63 5.76
CA LEU A 258 17.50 -2.88 6.04
C LEU A 258 17.16 -3.49 7.41
N ASN A 259 17.12 -2.64 8.44
CA ASN A 259 16.86 -3.05 9.83
C ASN A 259 15.40 -2.80 10.28
N VAL A 260 14.49 -2.50 9.35
CA VAL A 260 13.06 -2.34 9.68
C VAL A 260 12.47 -3.70 10.03
N ARG A 261 11.72 -3.75 11.14
CA ARG A 261 11.06 -4.95 11.64
C ARG A 261 9.60 -4.99 11.22
N ASN A 262 9.06 -6.20 11.03
CA ASN A 262 7.64 -6.40 10.74
C ASN A 262 6.77 -6.35 12.03
N GLY A 263 5.46 -6.54 11.88
CA GLY A 263 4.52 -6.55 13.01
C GLY A 263 4.78 -7.65 14.06
N GLN A 264 5.51 -8.71 13.69
CA GLN A 264 5.97 -9.77 14.60
C GLN A 264 7.35 -9.49 15.21
N ASN A 265 7.86 -8.26 15.08
CA ASN A 265 9.19 -7.84 15.53
C ASN A 265 10.35 -8.62 14.88
N LYS A 266 10.12 -9.23 13.71
CA LYS A 266 11.13 -9.97 12.93
C LYS A 266 11.83 -9.06 11.93
N THR A 267 13.13 -9.24 11.79
CA THR A 267 13.97 -8.61 10.76
C THR A 267 13.78 -9.30 9.41
N ALA A 268 14.31 -8.68 8.35
CA ALA A 268 14.36 -9.32 7.04
C ALA A 268 15.20 -10.61 7.04
N LEU A 269 16.25 -10.68 7.87
CA LEU A 269 17.06 -11.89 8.00
C LEU A 269 16.25 -13.03 8.61
N ASP A 270 15.48 -12.76 9.67
CA ASP A 270 14.62 -13.76 10.31
C ASP A 270 13.62 -14.33 9.31
N CYS A 271 12.95 -13.47 8.52
CA CYS A 271 12.02 -13.91 7.49
C CYS A 271 12.70 -14.73 6.37
N ALA A 272 13.95 -14.42 6.03
CA ALA A 272 14.72 -15.24 5.07
C ALA A 272 15.05 -16.62 5.64
N LEU A 273 15.41 -16.71 6.92
CA LEU A 273 15.75 -17.97 7.58
C LEU A 273 14.51 -18.84 7.80
N ASP A 274 13.41 -18.28 8.31
CA ASP A 274 12.13 -18.97 8.50
C ASP A 274 11.61 -19.63 7.21
N MET A 275 11.85 -18.99 6.07
CA MET A 275 11.40 -19.44 4.75
C MET A 275 12.48 -20.20 3.97
N CYS A 276 13.58 -20.57 4.63
CA CYS A 276 14.72 -21.30 4.06
C CYS A 276 15.36 -20.64 2.82
N LYS A 277 15.38 -19.30 2.76
CA LYS A 277 15.93 -18.50 1.65
C LYS A 277 17.37 -18.09 1.94
N SER A 278 18.27 -19.08 2.01
CA SER A 278 19.70 -18.89 2.32
C SER A 278 20.41 -17.86 1.43
N ARG A 279 20.09 -17.78 0.14
CA ARG A 279 20.65 -16.77 -0.78
C ARG A 279 20.29 -15.33 -0.40
N ASN A 280 19.05 -15.11 0.06
CA ASN A 280 18.61 -13.80 0.53
C ASN A 280 19.24 -13.48 1.88
N ALA A 281 19.32 -14.46 2.79
CA ALA A 281 19.99 -14.29 4.08
C ALA A 281 21.46 -13.86 3.91
N VAL A 282 22.22 -14.55 3.05
CA VAL A 282 23.60 -14.17 2.69
C VAL A 282 23.67 -12.75 2.13
N TYR A 283 22.73 -12.38 1.24
CA TYR A 283 22.70 -11.03 0.69
C TYR A 283 22.44 -9.97 1.77
N LEU A 284 21.50 -10.19 2.68
CA LEU A 284 21.20 -9.27 3.79
C LEU A 284 22.39 -9.11 4.73
N LEU A 285 23.06 -10.20 5.09
CA LEU A 285 24.28 -10.19 5.91
C LEU A 285 25.41 -9.38 5.26
N LYS A 286 25.61 -9.56 3.95
CA LYS A 286 26.62 -8.79 3.19
C LYS A 286 26.30 -7.31 3.09
N ASN A 287 25.02 -6.92 3.19
CA ASN A 287 24.61 -5.52 3.23
C ASN A 287 24.64 -4.94 4.66
N GLY A 288 25.09 -5.72 5.66
CA GLY A 288 25.29 -5.23 7.02
C GLY A 288 24.00 -5.14 7.84
N ILE A 289 23.07 -6.08 7.66
CA ILE A 289 21.93 -6.19 8.57
C ILE A 289 22.43 -6.39 10.00
N GLU A 290 21.85 -5.66 10.94
CA GLU A 290 22.29 -5.69 12.35
C GLU A 290 21.98 -7.06 12.96
N LEU A 291 22.97 -7.61 13.67
CA LEU A 291 22.82 -8.79 14.49
C LEU A 291 22.76 -8.37 15.95
N HIS A 292 21.79 -8.91 16.68
CA HIS A 292 21.65 -8.68 18.11
C HIS A 292 21.80 -9.99 18.87
N PRO A 293 22.43 -9.96 20.06
CA PRO A 293 22.49 -11.14 20.91
C PRO A 293 21.06 -11.57 21.26
N PRO A 294 20.74 -12.87 21.18
CA PRO A 294 19.41 -13.37 21.51
C PRO A 294 19.14 -13.23 23.01
N THR A 295 17.88 -12.98 23.37
CA THR A 295 17.43 -13.12 24.76
C THR A 295 17.33 -14.62 25.12
N GLU A 296 17.39 -14.97 26.40
CA GLU A 296 17.41 -16.38 26.86
C GLU A 296 16.29 -17.28 26.28
N LYS A 297 15.17 -16.69 25.84
CA LYS A 297 14.02 -17.39 25.26
C LYS A 297 13.89 -17.28 23.74
N ALA A 298 14.65 -16.41 23.08
CA ALA A 298 14.54 -16.20 21.64
C ALA A 298 15.52 -17.08 20.86
N GLU A 299 15.07 -17.64 19.74
CA GLU A 299 15.96 -18.25 18.77
C GLU A 299 16.73 -17.16 18.02
N SER A 300 18.04 -17.33 17.89
CA SER A 300 18.88 -16.42 17.13
C SER A 300 18.99 -16.86 15.67
N ALA A 301 19.32 -15.91 14.79
CA ALA A 301 19.65 -16.18 13.39
C ALA A 301 20.75 -17.25 13.24
N LEU A 302 21.73 -17.30 14.14
CA LEU A 302 22.80 -18.30 14.12
C LEU A 302 22.27 -19.70 14.47
N THR A 303 21.46 -19.81 15.53
CA THR A 303 20.82 -21.09 15.91
C THR A 303 19.95 -21.62 14.77
N THR A 304 19.04 -20.80 14.21
CA THR A 304 18.18 -21.20 13.09
C THR A 304 18.99 -21.64 11.87
N ALA A 305 20.07 -20.93 11.54
CA ALA A 305 20.96 -21.30 10.44
C ALA A 305 21.66 -22.65 10.68
N ILE A 306 22.08 -22.93 11.92
CA ILE A 306 22.67 -24.23 12.30
C ILE A 306 21.62 -25.34 12.20
N GLU A 307 20.39 -25.12 12.63
CA GLU A 307 19.35 -26.14 12.56
C GLU A 307 19.06 -26.58 11.13
N HIS A 308 18.95 -25.62 10.22
CA HIS A 308 18.69 -25.87 8.80
C HIS A 308 19.93 -26.15 7.94
N ASP A 309 21.12 -26.20 8.54
CA ASP A 309 22.39 -26.48 7.84
C ASP A 309 22.75 -25.44 6.76
N PHE A 310 22.45 -24.17 7.02
CA PHE A 310 22.76 -23.07 6.10
C PHE A 310 24.22 -22.64 6.20
N THR A 311 25.13 -23.49 5.77
CA THR A 311 26.59 -23.32 5.89
C THR A 311 27.09 -21.96 5.45
N PHE A 312 26.67 -21.47 4.28
CA PHE A 312 27.08 -20.14 3.79
C PHE A 312 26.55 -18.98 4.64
N VAL A 313 25.35 -19.13 5.22
CA VAL A 313 24.79 -18.13 6.14
C VAL A 313 25.60 -18.13 7.43
N ILE A 314 25.91 -19.31 7.98
CA ILE A 314 26.72 -19.47 9.20
C ILE A 314 28.09 -18.82 9.01
N GLU A 315 28.78 -19.11 7.90
CA GLU A 315 30.07 -18.49 7.61
C GLU A 315 30.00 -16.96 7.52
N GLU A 316 28.97 -16.41 6.89
CA GLU A 316 28.79 -14.95 6.83
C GLU A 316 28.46 -14.34 8.19
N ILE A 317 27.66 -15.01 9.02
CA ILE A 317 27.39 -14.58 10.40
C ILE A 317 28.69 -14.60 11.23
N LEU A 318 29.49 -15.66 11.15
CA LEU A 318 30.72 -15.77 11.96
C LEU A 318 31.82 -14.79 11.54
N ARG A 319 31.77 -14.23 10.32
CA ARG A 319 32.66 -13.14 9.88
C ARG A 319 32.31 -11.79 10.50
N ARG A 320 31.15 -11.65 11.15
CA ARG A 320 30.69 -10.39 11.72
C ARG A 320 31.44 -10.04 13.01
N PRO A 321 31.95 -8.80 13.17
CA PRO A 321 32.59 -8.35 14.40
C PRO A 321 31.61 -8.20 15.58
N GLU A 322 30.31 -8.06 15.31
CA GLU A 322 29.28 -7.93 16.35
C GLU A 322 29.23 -9.13 17.31
N LEU A 323 29.70 -10.31 16.86
CA LEU A 323 29.75 -11.53 17.66
C LEU A 323 30.92 -11.57 18.66
N ASP A 324 31.86 -10.63 18.59
CA ASP A 324 33.00 -10.56 19.52
C ASP A 324 32.58 -9.94 20.87
N ASP A 325 31.34 -9.44 20.97
CA ASP A 325 30.76 -8.87 22.19
C ASP A 325 30.48 -9.97 23.25
N PRO A 326 30.78 -9.73 24.54
CA PRO A 326 30.55 -10.67 25.63
C PRO A 326 29.11 -11.21 25.71
N ASP A 327 28.11 -10.45 25.28
CA ASP A 327 26.69 -10.82 25.34
C ASP A 327 26.36 -12.03 24.46
N TRP A 328 27.21 -12.36 23.47
CA TRP A 328 27.04 -13.54 22.61
C TRP A 328 27.48 -14.85 23.26
N LYS A 329 28.05 -14.82 24.47
CA LYS A 329 28.54 -16.01 25.18
C LYS A 329 27.51 -17.14 25.24
N TYR A 330 26.29 -16.80 25.67
CA TYR A 330 25.21 -17.77 25.83
C TYR A 330 24.82 -18.41 24.50
N GLU A 331 24.80 -17.61 23.44
CA GLU A 331 24.46 -18.10 22.11
C GLU A 331 25.55 -19.02 21.54
N PHE A 332 26.83 -18.68 21.72
CA PHE A 332 27.92 -19.57 21.33
C PHE A 332 27.89 -20.90 22.08
N ALA A 333 27.66 -20.87 23.39
CA ALA A 333 27.54 -22.08 24.20
C ALA A 333 26.41 -22.99 23.66
N ARG A 334 25.25 -22.41 23.37
CA ARG A 334 24.10 -23.11 22.78
C ARG A 334 24.43 -23.67 21.41
N CYS A 335 25.02 -22.88 20.52
CA CYS A 335 25.38 -23.28 19.16
C CYS A 335 26.43 -24.40 19.13
N LEU A 336 27.42 -24.36 20.02
CA LEU A 336 28.42 -25.43 20.18
C LEU A 336 27.77 -26.73 20.64
N GLN A 337 26.94 -26.67 21.69
CA GLN A 337 26.21 -27.83 22.20
C GLN A 337 25.29 -28.42 21.13
N LEU A 338 24.54 -27.57 20.42
CA LEU A 338 23.62 -27.98 19.35
C LEU A 338 24.36 -28.66 18.20
N SER A 339 25.47 -28.07 17.73
CA SER A 339 26.27 -28.62 16.63
C SER A 339 26.91 -29.95 17.01
N TYR A 340 27.39 -30.09 18.26
CA TYR A 340 27.93 -31.35 18.78
C TYR A 340 26.85 -32.45 18.87
N ARG A 341 25.69 -32.15 19.47
CA ARG A 341 24.58 -33.11 19.61
C ARG A 341 23.99 -33.57 18.28
N LYS A 342 23.93 -32.68 17.28
CA LYS A 342 23.44 -32.99 15.92
C LYS A 342 24.56 -33.51 14.99
N TYR A 343 25.77 -33.80 15.51
CA TYR A 343 26.91 -34.32 14.74
C TYR A 343 27.34 -33.42 13.56
N LYS A 344 27.12 -32.10 13.67
CA LYS A 344 27.46 -31.10 12.65
C LYS A 344 28.92 -30.63 12.77
N PHE A 345 29.87 -31.56 12.61
CA PHE A 345 31.29 -31.32 12.91
C PHE A 345 31.95 -30.19 12.12
N TYR A 346 31.57 -29.99 10.86
CA TYR A 346 32.07 -28.85 10.07
C TYR A 346 31.67 -27.51 10.69
N ILE A 347 30.40 -27.36 11.07
CA ILE A 347 29.88 -26.16 11.73
C ILE A 347 30.49 -26.01 13.13
N LEU A 348 30.61 -27.10 13.88
CA LEU A 348 31.27 -27.12 15.18
C LEU A 348 32.71 -26.58 15.07
N LYS A 349 33.44 -26.99 14.04
CA LYS A 349 34.80 -26.52 13.77
C LYS A 349 34.84 -25.00 13.52
N LEU A 350 33.92 -24.48 12.72
CA LEU A 350 33.80 -23.03 12.46
C LEU A 350 33.51 -22.25 13.75
N LEU A 351 32.60 -22.75 14.60
CA LEU A 351 32.25 -22.13 15.88
C LEU A 351 33.44 -22.12 16.84
N VAL A 352 34.15 -23.25 16.99
CA VAL A 352 35.35 -23.34 17.84
C VAL A 352 36.43 -22.35 17.37
N GLN A 353 36.65 -22.24 16.05
CA GLN A 353 37.60 -21.27 15.50
C GLN A 353 37.20 -19.82 15.79
N LYS A 354 35.91 -19.48 15.61
CA LYS A 354 35.42 -18.12 15.92
C LYS A 354 35.58 -17.80 17.40
N VAL A 355 35.15 -18.68 18.31
CA VAL A 355 35.32 -18.47 19.77
C VAL A 355 36.78 -18.25 20.15
N LYS A 356 37.72 -19.04 19.60
CA LYS A 356 39.17 -18.85 19.83
C LYS A 356 39.70 -17.52 19.35
N SER A 357 39.14 -16.98 18.26
CA SER A 357 39.54 -15.68 17.73
C SER A 357 38.97 -14.49 18.52
N CYS A 358 37.96 -14.73 19.36
CA CYS A 358 37.32 -13.68 20.14
C CYS A 358 38.06 -13.46 21.46
N ASN A 359 38.71 -12.31 21.61
CA ASN A 359 39.48 -12.00 22.82
C ASN A 359 38.61 -11.60 24.03
N ASN A 360 37.39 -11.13 23.79
CA ASN A 360 36.53 -10.54 24.82
C ASN A 360 35.43 -11.50 25.32
N LEU A 361 35.32 -12.69 24.74
CA LEU A 361 34.28 -13.66 25.10
C LEU A 361 34.61 -14.33 26.45
N PRO A 362 33.69 -14.28 27.45
CA PRO A 362 33.92 -14.96 28.71
C PRO A 362 34.00 -16.48 28.53
N ALA A 363 34.70 -17.15 29.45
CA ALA A 363 34.89 -18.60 29.40
C ALA A 363 33.56 -19.37 29.24
N ILE A 364 33.49 -20.19 28.19
CA ILE A 364 32.35 -21.04 27.87
C ILE A 364 32.53 -22.38 28.59
N GLN A 365 31.48 -22.84 29.28
CA GLN A 365 31.49 -24.13 29.97
C GLN A 365 31.64 -25.28 28.97
N ASP A 366 32.39 -26.32 29.36
CA ASP A 366 32.64 -27.53 28.56
C ASP A 366 33.32 -27.28 27.20
N PHE A 367 33.93 -26.10 26.99
CA PHE A 367 34.55 -25.76 25.70
C PHE A 367 35.61 -26.75 25.22
N HIS A 368 36.42 -27.29 26.15
CA HIS A 368 37.45 -28.30 25.89
C HIS A 368 36.90 -29.59 25.24
N LEU A 369 35.64 -29.95 25.52
CA LEU A 369 34.97 -31.10 24.92
C LEU A 369 34.70 -30.85 23.43
N TYR A 370 34.25 -29.64 23.08
CA TYR A 370 34.02 -29.24 21.70
C TYR A 370 35.32 -29.10 20.91
N GLU A 371 36.38 -28.59 21.54
CA GLU A 371 37.71 -28.51 20.92
C GLU A 371 38.27 -29.88 20.54
N SER A 372 38.21 -30.83 21.47
CA SER A 372 38.66 -32.22 21.25
C SER A 372 37.86 -32.90 20.15
N ALA A 373 36.55 -32.61 20.05
CA ALA A 373 35.67 -33.20 19.04
C ALA A 373 35.98 -32.77 17.60
N VAL A 374 36.56 -31.58 17.39
CA VAL A 374 36.86 -31.05 16.03
C VAL A 374 38.32 -31.21 15.62
N ASN A 375 39.21 -31.44 16.58
CA ASN A 375 40.62 -31.76 16.36
C ASN A 375 40.94 -33.11 17.00
N PRO A 376 40.55 -34.23 16.37
CA PRO A 376 41.03 -35.53 16.81
C PRO A 376 42.51 -35.65 16.42
N THR A 377 43.40 -35.15 17.27
CA THR A 377 44.83 -35.54 17.24
C THR A 377 45.05 -36.63 18.28
N ILE A 378 44.70 -37.86 17.91
CA ILE A 378 45.57 -39.03 17.62
C ILE A 378 44.70 -40.28 17.74
#